data_AF-A0A9N9CGT8-F1
#
_entry.id   AF-A0A9N9CGT8-F1
#
_cell.length_a   1.000
_cell.length_b   1.000
_cell.length_c   1.000
_cell.angle_alpha   90.00
_cell.angle_beta   90.00
_cell.angle_gamma   90.00
#
_symmetry.space_group_name_H-M   'P 1'
#
loop_
_entity.id
_entity.type
_entity.pdbx_description
1 polymer ?
#
loop_
_entity_poly.entity_id
_entity_poly.type
_entity_poly.pdbx_seq_one_letter_code
_entity_poly.pdbx_strand_id
1 'polypeptide(L)'
;NFCSNYAGKSSVTTYLEETWMPWKKRFVKTWMNTFLHLGTTVTSHIEGAHSTLKAYLQVSTEDLHRVHTSISLMITNQKKEIDATVASEHIHLPVFVLSNPLYTNIKGKVSIFALKKIYEQSQKAKRSIAQVLLPSCTGSFSKTMGLSCAHYIQHLEENQSLTLDDIHMHWWIQDHSSVSQAGKNDFCHEDTLQPLLQDLQERYQE
;
A
#
# COMPACT_ATOMS: atom_id res chain seq x y z
N ASN A 1 -11.32 -22.62 -19.64
CA ASN A 1 -10.47 -22.07 -20.71
C ASN A 1 -11.19 -20.82 -21.25
N PHE A 2 -10.52 -19.69 -21.55
CA PHE A 2 -11.26 -18.47 -21.95
C PHE A 2 -12.09 -18.70 -23.21
N CYS A 3 -11.47 -19.30 -24.24
CA CYS A 3 -12.15 -19.60 -25.50
C CYS A 3 -13.29 -20.62 -25.34
N SER A 4 -13.21 -21.55 -24.36
CA SER A 4 -14.29 -22.51 -24.10
C SER A 4 -15.54 -21.85 -23.51
N ASN A 5 -15.38 -20.78 -22.72
CA ASN A 5 -16.50 -20.05 -22.12
C ASN A 5 -17.21 -19.12 -23.12
N TYR A 6 -16.58 -18.82 -24.26
CA TYR A 6 -17.11 -17.92 -25.30
C TYR A 6 -17.30 -18.61 -26.66
N ALA A 7 -17.39 -19.94 -26.68
CA ALA A 7 -17.49 -20.74 -27.91
C ALA A 7 -18.67 -20.32 -28.84
N GLY A 8 -19.77 -19.79 -28.28
CA GLY A 8 -20.90 -19.27 -29.06
C GLY A 8 -20.72 -17.87 -29.65
N LYS A 9 -19.56 -17.22 -29.45
CA LYS A 9 -19.26 -15.86 -29.92
C LYS A 9 -17.89 -15.81 -30.60
N SER A 10 -17.71 -16.62 -31.65
CA SER A 10 -16.39 -16.76 -32.32
C SER A 10 -15.86 -15.44 -32.88
N SER A 11 -16.72 -14.55 -33.37
CA SER A 11 -16.32 -13.22 -33.85
C SER A 11 -15.67 -12.36 -32.76
N VAL A 12 -16.12 -12.48 -31.51
CA VAL A 12 -15.55 -11.75 -30.38
C VAL A 12 -14.19 -12.33 -29.99
N THR A 13 -14.05 -13.65 -29.97
CA THR A 13 -12.75 -14.28 -29.65
C THR A 13 -11.71 -13.98 -30.72
N THR A 14 -12.08 -14.04 -32.01
CA THR A 14 -11.19 -13.67 -33.11
C THR A 14 -10.77 -12.20 -33.02
N TYR A 15 -11.71 -11.29 -32.76
CA TYR A 15 -11.38 -9.87 -32.59
C TYR A 15 -10.41 -9.62 -31.43
N LEU A 16 -10.61 -10.26 -30.27
CA LEU A 16 -9.71 -10.12 -29.13
C LEU A 16 -8.31 -10.70 -29.42
N GLU A 17 -8.23 -11.83 -30.12
CA GLU A 17 -6.99 -12.47 -30.51
C GLU A 17 -6.20 -11.65 -31.54
N GLU A 18 -6.85 -11.08 -32.54
CA GLU A 18 -6.19 -10.31 -33.59
C GLU A 18 -5.86 -8.88 -33.13
N THR A 19 -6.75 -8.26 -32.36
CA THR A 19 -6.63 -6.84 -31.99
C THR A 19 -5.86 -6.63 -30.70
N TRP A 20 -6.14 -7.40 -29.65
CA TRP A 20 -5.64 -7.11 -28.29
C TRP A 20 -4.52 -8.04 -27.83
N MET A 21 -4.50 -9.31 -28.23
CA MET A 21 -3.43 -10.24 -27.84
C MET A 21 -2.02 -9.85 -28.31
N PRO A 22 -1.80 -9.20 -29.47
CA PRO A 22 -0.47 -8.69 -29.83
C PRO A 22 0.07 -7.69 -28.81
N TRP A 23 -0.82 -6.93 -28.18
CA TRP A 23 -0.50 -5.95 -27.15
C TRP A 23 -0.52 -6.51 -25.74
N LYS A 24 -0.62 -7.83 -25.54
CA LYS A 24 -0.81 -8.41 -24.21
C LYS A 24 0.24 -7.95 -23.19
N LYS A 25 1.50 -7.80 -23.62
CA LYS A 25 2.63 -7.31 -22.80
C LYS A 25 2.44 -5.89 -22.24
N ARG A 26 1.49 -5.11 -22.78
CA ARG A 26 1.13 -3.77 -22.30
C ARG A 26 0.08 -3.79 -21.19
N PHE A 27 -0.53 -4.94 -20.87
CA PHE A 27 -1.48 -5.06 -19.75
C PHE A 27 -0.77 -5.20 -18.40
N VAL A 28 -0.02 -4.15 -18.03
CA VAL A 28 0.87 -4.10 -16.86
C VAL A 28 0.19 -4.57 -15.57
N LYS A 29 -1.12 -4.30 -15.42
CA LYS A 29 -1.92 -4.76 -14.25
C LYS A 29 -1.81 -6.26 -13.98
N THR A 30 -1.78 -7.09 -15.02
CA THR A 30 -1.70 -8.56 -14.83
C THR A 30 -0.36 -8.99 -14.22
N TRP A 31 0.72 -8.28 -14.54
CA TRP A 31 2.04 -8.47 -13.93
C TRP A 31 2.15 -7.80 -12.57
N MET A 32 1.65 -6.58 -12.39
CA MET A 32 1.71 -5.89 -11.09
C MET A 32 0.92 -6.62 -10.01
N ASN A 33 -0.17 -7.28 -10.39
CA ASN A 33 -1.02 -8.02 -9.46
C ASN A 33 -0.33 -9.23 -8.77
N THR A 34 0.91 -9.55 -9.15
CA THR A 34 1.75 -10.56 -8.50
C THR A 34 2.68 -10.00 -7.43
N PHE A 35 2.83 -8.67 -7.35
CA PHE A 35 3.73 -7.99 -6.42
C PHE A 35 2.98 -7.17 -5.38
N LEU A 36 3.61 -6.99 -4.21
CA LEU A 36 3.11 -6.12 -3.16
C LEU A 36 3.40 -4.67 -3.53
N HIS A 37 2.36 -3.92 -3.86
CA HIS A 37 2.46 -2.50 -4.24
C HIS A 37 1.58 -1.59 -3.39
N LEU A 38 0.85 -2.15 -2.40
CA LEU A 38 0.11 -1.44 -1.35
C LEU A 38 -0.90 -0.40 -1.86
N GLY A 39 -1.41 -0.61 -3.09
CA GLY A 39 -2.33 0.31 -3.77
C GLY A 39 -1.66 1.38 -4.64
N THR A 40 -0.34 1.54 -4.56
CA THR A 40 0.43 2.45 -5.42
C THR A 40 0.58 1.85 -6.81
N THR A 41 -0.15 2.39 -7.77
CA THR A 41 -0.14 1.93 -9.18
C THR A 41 0.06 3.07 -10.17
N VAL A 42 0.22 4.29 -9.67
CA VAL A 42 0.37 5.53 -10.44
C VAL A 42 1.53 6.36 -9.88
N THR A 43 2.15 7.17 -10.73
CA THR A 43 3.29 8.03 -10.37
C THR A 43 2.89 9.32 -9.68
N SER A 44 1.60 9.65 -9.62
CA SER A 44 1.09 10.93 -9.09
C SER A 44 1.53 11.19 -7.63
N HIS A 45 1.68 10.15 -6.81
CA HIS A 45 2.20 10.30 -5.45
C HIS A 45 3.66 10.79 -5.44
N ILE A 46 4.49 10.25 -6.33
CA ILE A 46 5.90 10.63 -6.46
C ILE A 46 6.00 12.05 -7.03
N GLU A 47 5.19 12.37 -8.03
CA GLU A 47 5.12 13.71 -8.62
C GLU A 47 4.68 14.75 -7.59
N GLY A 48 3.69 14.41 -6.75
CA GLY A 48 3.24 15.25 -5.64
C GLY A 48 4.35 15.48 -4.61
N ALA A 49 5.03 14.42 -4.16
CA ALA A 49 6.16 14.54 -3.24
C ALA A 49 7.28 15.42 -3.80
N HIS A 50 7.61 15.26 -5.09
CA HIS A 50 8.59 16.10 -5.78
C HIS A 50 8.14 17.56 -5.89
N SER A 51 6.84 17.80 -6.16
CA SER A 51 6.28 19.15 -6.17
C SER A 51 6.37 19.81 -4.79
N THR A 52 6.07 19.07 -3.72
CA THR A 52 6.21 19.56 -2.34
C THR A 52 7.66 19.91 -2.03
N LEU A 53 8.61 19.03 -2.37
CA LEU A 53 10.04 19.29 -2.17
C LEU A 53 10.48 20.57 -2.90
N LYS A 54 10.09 20.74 -4.17
CA LYS A 54 10.36 21.96 -4.93
C LYS A 54 9.79 23.21 -4.28
N ALA A 55 8.58 23.12 -3.71
CA ALA A 55 7.96 24.24 -3.01
C ALA A 55 8.73 24.67 -1.76
N TYR A 56 9.36 23.72 -1.04
CA TYR A 56 10.25 24.02 0.09
C TYR A 56 11.58 24.62 -0.36
N LEU A 57 12.15 24.15 -1.48
CA LEU A 57 13.43 24.65 -1.99
C LEU A 57 13.33 26.05 -2.63
N GLN A 58 12.21 26.38 -3.26
CA GLN A 58 11.88 27.65 -3.93
C GLN A 58 12.78 28.05 -5.11
N VAL A 59 14.10 27.87 -5.02
CA VAL A 59 15.10 28.24 -6.03
C VAL A 59 16.07 27.10 -6.30
N SER A 60 16.61 27.03 -7.51
CA SER A 60 17.53 25.96 -7.94
C SER A 60 19.02 26.29 -7.75
N THR A 61 19.34 27.45 -7.17
CA THR A 61 20.72 27.98 -7.06
C THR A 61 21.10 28.34 -5.61
N GLU A 62 20.49 27.69 -4.63
CA GLU A 62 20.78 27.93 -3.22
C GLU A 62 22.07 27.23 -2.76
N ASP A 63 22.66 27.74 -1.68
CA ASP A 63 23.78 27.06 -1.03
C ASP A 63 23.34 25.75 -0.35
N LEU A 64 24.29 24.83 -0.18
CA LEU A 64 24.02 23.49 0.35
C LEU A 64 23.42 23.51 1.75
N HIS A 65 23.78 24.50 2.58
CA HIS A 65 23.28 24.62 3.95
C HIS A 65 21.79 24.98 3.98
N ARG A 66 21.36 25.89 3.09
CA ARG A 66 19.94 26.26 2.94
C ARG A 66 19.12 25.11 2.37
N VAL A 67 19.64 24.40 1.36
CA VAL A 67 18.99 23.18 0.83
C VAL A 67 18.78 22.15 1.93
N HIS A 68 19.82 21.83 2.71
CA HIS A 68 19.72 20.91 3.83
C HIS A 68 18.65 21.37 4.84
N THR A 69 18.70 22.63 5.26
CA THR A 69 17.76 23.19 6.23
C THR A 69 16.31 23.11 5.75
N SER A 70 16.06 23.42 4.48
CA SER A 70 14.73 23.32 3.86
C SER A 70 14.23 21.88 3.79
N ILE A 71 15.08 20.92 3.44
CA ILE A 71 14.73 19.49 3.42
C ILE A 71 14.44 18.99 4.85
N SER A 72 15.28 19.32 5.83
CA SER A 72 15.06 18.95 7.23
C SER A 72 13.74 19.52 7.76
N LEU A 73 13.42 20.77 7.41
CA LEU A 73 12.15 21.40 7.78
C LEU A 73 10.97 20.68 7.13
N MET A 74 11.06 20.37 5.82
CA MET A 74 10.03 19.60 5.10
C MET A 74 9.77 18.26 5.78
N ILE A 75 10.81 17.48 6.05
CA ILE A 75 10.71 16.16 6.71
C ILE A 75 10.08 16.30 8.09
N THR A 76 10.50 17.31 8.86
CA THR A 76 9.95 17.57 10.20
C THR A 76 8.46 17.89 10.13
N ASN A 77 8.04 18.71 9.18
CA ASN A 77 6.63 19.06 8.99
C ASN A 77 5.80 17.86 8.52
N GLN A 78 6.30 17.09 7.54
CA GLN A 78 5.65 15.86 7.09
C GLN A 78 5.50 14.85 8.23
N LYS A 79 6.54 14.69 9.06
CA LYS A 79 6.46 13.84 10.25
C LYS A 79 5.37 14.31 11.20
N LYS A 80 5.30 15.61 11.52
CA LYS A 80 4.25 16.16 12.38
C LYS A 80 2.84 15.93 11.80
N GLU A 81 2.67 16.10 10.49
CA GLU A 81 1.39 15.84 9.81
C GLU A 81 0.99 14.37 9.88
N ILE A 82 1.94 13.45 9.67
CA ILE A 82 1.72 12.01 9.80
C ILE A 82 1.36 11.66 11.25
N ASP A 83 2.15 12.14 12.23
CA ASP A 83 1.92 11.87 13.65
C ASP A 83 0.53 12.40 14.09
N ALA A 84 0.14 13.60 13.63
CA ALA A 84 -1.18 14.16 13.89
C ALA A 84 -2.32 13.36 13.22
N THR A 85 -2.10 12.88 11.99
CA THR A 85 -3.04 12.01 11.29
C THR A 85 -3.22 10.70 12.03
N VAL A 86 -2.13 10.04 12.43
CA VAL A 86 -2.14 8.80 13.21
C VAL A 86 -2.86 9.00 14.54
N ALA A 87 -2.57 10.09 15.27
CA ALA A 87 -3.26 10.40 16.52
C ALA A 87 -4.78 10.58 16.32
N SER A 88 -5.17 11.28 15.25
CA SER A 88 -6.58 11.43 14.85
C SER A 88 -7.24 10.09 14.55
N GLU A 89 -6.55 9.18 13.83
CA GLU A 89 -7.07 7.86 13.50
C GLU A 89 -7.30 6.97 14.73
N HIS A 90 -6.48 7.09 15.77
CA HIS A 90 -6.68 6.38 17.04
C HIS A 90 -7.97 6.81 17.75
N ILE A 91 -8.37 8.08 17.62
CA ILE A 91 -9.55 8.65 18.28
C ILE A 91 -10.81 8.43 17.44
N HIS A 92 -10.74 8.67 16.14
CA HIS A 92 -11.90 8.75 15.25
C HIS A 92 -12.13 7.45 14.47
N LEU A 93 -12.28 6.35 15.19
CA LEU A 93 -12.56 5.06 14.58
C LEU A 93 -13.96 5.01 13.94
N PRO A 94 -14.11 4.46 12.71
CA PRO A 94 -15.41 4.30 12.09
C PRO A 94 -16.35 3.36 12.87
N VAL A 95 -17.65 3.64 12.83
CA VAL A 95 -18.69 2.86 13.53
C VAL A 95 -18.62 1.36 13.19
N PHE A 96 -18.38 1.01 11.92
CA PHE A 96 -18.31 -0.40 11.50
C PHE A 96 -17.15 -1.18 12.12
N VAL A 97 -16.10 -0.48 12.55
CA VAL A 97 -14.94 -1.08 13.25
C VAL A 97 -15.31 -1.32 14.71
N LEU A 98 -16.04 -0.40 15.32
CA LEU A 98 -16.45 -0.48 16.72
C LEU A 98 -17.53 -1.52 16.97
N SER A 99 -18.45 -1.71 16.02
CA SER A 99 -19.62 -2.58 16.18
C SER A 99 -19.44 -4.03 15.74
N ASN A 100 -18.34 -4.36 15.05
CA ASN A 100 -18.17 -5.67 14.44
C ASN A 100 -17.00 -6.44 15.08
N PRO A 101 -17.25 -7.65 15.62
CA PRO A 101 -16.23 -8.44 16.32
C PRO A 101 -15.02 -8.79 15.45
N LEU A 102 -15.18 -8.81 14.12
CA LEU A 102 -14.10 -9.05 13.16
C LEU A 102 -12.87 -8.16 13.40
N TYR A 103 -13.07 -6.92 13.85
CA TYR A 103 -12.00 -5.93 14.00
C TYR A 103 -11.42 -5.85 15.43
N THR A 104 -11.86 -6.70 16.35
CA THR A 104 -11.56 -6.57 17.80
C THR A 104 -10.07 -6.48 18.11
N ASN A 105 -9.23 -7.28 17.44
CA ASN A 105 -7.80 -7.33 17.71
C ASN A 105 -6.97 -6.28 16.95
N ILE A 106 -7.56 -5.64 15.93
CA ILE A 106 -6.89 -4.70 15.01
C ILE A 106 -7.40 -3.26 15.12
N LYS A 107 -8.53 -3.03 15.79
CA LYS A 107 -9.07 -1.68 16.04
C LYS A 107 -8.06 -0.82 16.80
N GLY A 108 -7.82 0.40 16.31
CA GLY A 108 -6.84 1.32 16.89
C GLY A 108 -5.37 0.90 16.73
N LYS A 109 -5.08 -0.14 15.94
CA LYS A 109 -3.71 -0.61 15.65
C LYS A 109 -3.37 -0.54 14.16
N VAL A 110 -4.40 -0.45 13.32
CA VAL A 110 -4.32 -0.46 11.86
C VAL A 110 -4.94 0.82 11.33
N SER A 111 -4.35 1.36 10.27
CA SER A 111 -4.83 2.60 9.64
C SER A 111 -6.30 2.51 9.21
N ILE A 112 -7.01 3.63 9.28
CA ILE A 112 -8.41 3.72 8.85
C ILE A 112 -8.55 3.35 7.37
N PHE A 113 -7.55 3.70 6.54
CA PHE A 113 -7.54 3.31 5.13
C PHE A 113 -7.59 1.80 4.95
N ALA A 114 -6.71 1.05 5.63
CA ALA A 114 -6.68 -0.40 5.55
C ALA A 114 -7.96 -1.02 6.13
N LEU A 115 -8.48 -0.50 7.25
CA LEU A 115 -9.75 -0.93 7.84
C LEU A 115 -10.92 -0.77 6.86
N LYS A 116 -10.98 0.34 6.10
CA LYS A 116 -11.98 0.53 5.04
C LYS A 116 -11.83 -0.49 3.91
N LYS A 117 -10.60 -0.83 3.51
CA LYS A 117 -10.34 -1.87 2.49
C LYS A 117 -10.73 -3.27 2.96
N ILE A 118 -10.46 -3.61 4.21
CA ILE A 118 -10.93 -4.86 4.82
C ILE A 118 -12.47 -4.86 4.88
N TYR A 119 -13.09 -3.73 5.23
CA TYR A 119 -14.54 -3.58 5.24
C TYR A 119 -15.16 -3.89 3.87
N GLU A 120 -14.63 -3.33 2.79
CA GLU A 120 -15.05 -3.66 1.42
C GLU A 120 -14.99 -5.17 1.13
N GLN A 121 -13.97 -5.88 1.63
CA GLN A 121 -13.86 -7.33 1.49
C GLN A 121 -14.86 -8.09 2.36
N SER A 122 -15.09 -7.65 3.60
CA SER A 122 -16.10 -8.24 4.49
C SER A 122 -17.51 -8.12 3.89
N GLN A 123 -17.82 -7.02 3.21
CA GLN A 123 -19.10 -6.83 2.52
C GLN A 123 -19.24 -7.81 1.35
N LYS A 124 -18.17 -8.08 0.60
CA LYS A 124 -18.16 -9.09 -0.46
C LYS A 124 -18.39 -10.49 0.10
N ALA A 125 -17.73 -10.84 1.21
CA ALA A 125 -17.90 -12.13 1.89
C ALA A 125 -19.33 -12.32 2.42
N LYS A 126 -19.93 -11.28 3.01
CA LYS A 126 -21.34 -11.33 3.46
C LYS A 126 -22.31 -11.52 2.30
N ARG A 127 -22.12 -10.78 1.20
CA ARG A 127 -22.95 -10.91 0.00
C ARG A 127 -22.85 -12.28 -0.64
N SER A 128 -21.70 -12.96 -0.54
CA SER A 128 -21.54 -14.28 -1.14
C SER A 128 -22.22 -15.41 -0.41
N ILE A 129 -22.48 -15.23 0.87
CA ILE A 129 -23.31 -16.16 1.66
C ILE A 129 -24.79 -15.98 1.30
N ALA A 130 -25.23 -14.74 1.07
CA ALA A 130 -26.64 -14.42 0.89
C ALA A 130 -27.15 -14.47 -0.56
N GLN A 131 -26.29 -14.24 -1.57
CA GLN A 131 -26.74 -13.95 -2.94
C GLN A 131 -25.87 -14.58 -4.05
N VAL A 132 -24.58 -14.24 -4.09
CA VAL A 132 -23.72 -14.55 -5.24
C VAL A 132 -22.40 -15.14 -4.79
N LEU A 133 -22.17 -16.42 -5.09
CA LEU A 133 -20.91 -17.12 -4.78
C LEU A 133 -19.70 -16.31 -5.26
N LEU A 134 -18.67 -16.22 -4.41
CA LEU A 134 -17.41 -15.61 -4.83
C LEU A 134 -16.80 -16.43 -5.98
N PRO A 135 -16.23 -15.78 -7.01
CA PRO A 135 -15.38 -16.48 -7.97
C PRO A 135 -14.18 -17.10 -7.26
N SER A 136 -13.50 -18.06 -7.88
CA SER A 136 -12.28 -18.64 -7.32
C SER A 136 -11.27 -17.56 -6.89
N CYS A 137 -10.70 -17.72 -5.69
CA CYS A 137 -9.75 -16.76 -5.16
C CYS A 137 -8.49 -16.73 -6.04
N THR A 138 -8.15 -15.55 -6.56
CA THR A 138 -6.89 -15.35 -7.30
C THR A 138 -5.72 -15.00 -6.38
N GLY A 139 -5.98 -14.74 -5.09
CA GLY A 139 -5.00 -14.24 -4.12
C GLY A 139 -4.48 -12.83 -4.41
N SER A 140 -4.91 -12.21 -5.52
CA SER A 140 -4.34 -10.94 -5.98
C SER A 140 -4.53 -9.81 -4.98
N PHE A 141 -5.68 -9.73 -4.31
CA PHE A 141 -5.92 -8.68 -3.31
C PHE A 141 -4.93 -8.77 -2.15
N SER A 142 -4.74 -9.97 -1.59
CA SER A 142 -3.81 -10.17 -0.48
C SER A 142 -2.36 -9.95 -0.90
N LYS A 143 -1.96 -10.38 -2.10
CA LYS A 143 -0.62 -10.13 -2.63
C LYS A 143 -0.33 -8.65 -2.86
N THR A 144 -1.29 -7.92 -3.44
CA THR A 144 -1.10 -6.53 -3.86
C THR A 144 -1.24 -5.54 -2.71
N MET A 145 -2.22 -5.76 -1.84
CA MET A 145 -2.53 -4.85 -0.73
C MET A 145 -1.88 -5.30 0.57
N GLY A 146 -1.48 -6.56 0.73
CA GLY A 146 -1.05 -7.09 2.02
C GLY A 146 -2.19 -7.15 3.05
N LEU A 147 -3.42 -7.39 2.59
CA LEU A 147 -4.62 -7.42 3.42
C LEU A 147 -5.44 -8.69 3.19
N SER A 148 -6.19 -9.11 4.21
CA SER A 148 -7.13 -10.23 4.10
C SER A 148 -8.20 -10.01 3.02
N CYS A 149 -8.32 -10.96 2.09
CA CYS A 149 -9.34 -10.92 1.03
C CYS A 149 -10.70 -11.45 1.52
N ALA A 150 -11.75 -11.22 0.72
CA ALA A 150 -13.09 -11.68 1.04
C ALA A 150 -13.17 -13.20 1.28
N HIS A 151 -12.40 -13.98 0.53
CA HIS A 151 -12.34 -15.43 0.71
C HIS A 151 -11.78 -15.84 2.06
N TYR A 152 -10.69 -15.21 2.51
CA TYR A 152 -10.13 -15.47 3.82
C TYR A 152 -11.15 -15.14 4.92
N ILE A 153 -11.76 -13.96 4.84
CA ILE A 153 -12.78 -13.50 5.79
C ILE A 153 -14.00 -14.44 5.80
N GLN A 154 -14.39 -15.01 4.66
CA GLN A 154 -15.49 -15.96 4.58
C GLN A 154 -15.20 -17.28 5.31
N HIS A 155 -13.93 -17.69 5.41
CA HIS A 155 -13.52 -18.92 6.09
C HIS A 155 -13.28 -18.73 7.59
N LEU A 156 -13.31 -17.49 8.10
CA LEU A 156 -13.24 -17.23 9.53
C LEU A 156 -14.49 -17.78 10.21
N GLU A 157 -14.31 -18.45 11.35
CA GLU A 157 -15.43 -18.94 12.14
C GLU A 157 -16.29 -17.78 12.68
N GLU A 158 -17.54 -18.08 13.03
CA GLU A 158 -18.40 -17.09 13.69
C GLU A 158 -17.72 -16.60 14.98
N ASN A 159 -17.50 -15.28 15.06
CA ASN A 159 -16.76 -14.56 16.13
C ASN A 159 -15.24 -14.62 16.08
N GLN A 160 -14.64 -15.23 15.06
CA GLN A 160 -13.20 -15.10 14.85
C GLN A 160 -12.88 -13.68 14.34
N SER A 161 -11.83 -13.09 14.89
CA SER A 161 -11.38 -11.74 14.55
C SER A 161 -10.06 -11.78 13.81
N LEU A 162 -9.86 -10.79 12.94
CA LEU A 162 -8.58 -10.61 12.25
C LEU A 162 -7.50 -10.24 13.26
N THR A 163 -6.31 -10.79 13.07
CA THR A 163 -5.11 -10.50 13.84
C THR A 163 -4.21 -9.52 13.08
N LEU A 164 -3.15 -9.03 13.74
CA LEU A 164 -2.18 -8.17 13.05
C LEU A 164 -1.37 -8.97 12.01
N ASP A 165 -1.17 -10.27 12.21
CA ASP A 165 -0.44 -11.12 11.26
C ASP A 165 -1.18 -11.27 9.91
N ASP A 166 -2.49 -11.06 9.91
CA ASP A 166 -3.34 -11.05 8.72
C ASP A 166 -3.19 -9.75 7.87
N ILE A 167 -2.37 -8.80 8.34
CA ILE A 167 -2.26 -7.43 7.83
C ILE A 167 -0.78 -7.06 7.72
N HIS A 168 -0.35 -6.67 6.53
CA HIS A 168 1.02 -6.24 6.30
C HIS A 168 1.38 -5.03 7.18
N MET A 169 2.61 -5.05 7.74
CA MET A 169 3.08 -4.05 8.71
C MET A 169 3.01 -2.60 8.24
N HIS A 170 3.06 -2.37 6.92
CA HIS A 170 2.87 -1.05 6.30
C HIS A 170 1.58 -0.36 6.77
N TRP A 171 0.54 -1.12 7.10
CA TRP A 171 -0.75 -0.58 7.51
C TRP A 171 -0.89 -0.38 9.02
N TRP A 172 0.10 -0.79 9.80
CA TRP A 172 0.08 -0.65 11.25
C TRP A 172 0.35 0.81 11.62
N ILE A 173 -0.39 1.31 12.60
CA ILE A 173 -0.25 2.68 13.12
C ILE A 173 0.29 2.70 14.56
N GLN A 174 0.67 1.54 15.09
CA GLN A 174 1.34 1.44 16.38
C GLN A 174 2.79 1.88 16.27
N ASP A 175 3.33 2.41 17.36
CA ASP A 175 4.72 2.82 17.42
C ASP A 175 5.65 1.59 17.31
N HIS A 176 6.39 1.50 16.20
CA HIS A 176 7.36 0.44 15.94
C HIS A 176 8.56 0.47 16.91
N SER A 177 8.69 1.50 17.74
CA SER A 177 9.71 1.58 18.80
C SER A 177 9.72 0.37 19.76
N SER A 178 8.62 -0.39 19.82
CA SER A 178 8.49 -1.63 20.61
C SER A 178 8.59 -2.95 19.81
N VAL A 179 8.61 -2.90 18.46
CA VAL A 179 8.68 -4.09 17.57
C VAL A 179 10.11 -4.38 17.08
N SER A 180 11.07 -3.51 17.40
CA SER A 180 12.50 -3.57 17.04
C SER A 180 13.30 -4.76 17.63
N GLN A 181 12.67 -5.90 17.92
CA GLN A 181 13.39 -7.16 18.22
C GLN A 181 12.96 -8.38 17.40
N ALA A 182 11.98 -8.30 16.49
CA ALA A 182 11.55 -9.49 15.72
C ALA A 182 11.71 -9.42 14.20
N GLY A 183 12.06 -8.26 13.63
CA GLY A 183 12.35 -8.12 12.21
C GLY A 183 13.68 -7.39 12.03
N LYS A 184 14.66 -8.04 11.40
CA LYS A 184 15.90 -7.40 10.98
C LYS A 184 15.58 -6.09 10.26
N ASN A 185 16.04 -4.98 10.81
CA ASN A 185 16.12 -3.71 10.10
C ASN A 185 17.08 -3.91 8.93
N ASP A 186 16.56 -4.27 7.76
CA ASP A 186 17.31 -4.38 6.51
C ASP A 186 17.52 -3.00 5.84
N PHE A 187 17.37 -1.92 6.61
CA PHE A 187 17.90 -0.60 6.25
C PHE A 187 19.25 -0.40 6.92
N CYS A 188 20.23 -1.19 6.48
CA CYS A 188 21.64 -0.91 6.68
C CYS A 188 22.16 -0.27 5.38
N HIS A 189 22.07 1.05 5.29
CA HIS A 189 22.61 1.79 4.14
C HIS A 189 23.27 3.11 4.54
N GLU A 190 23.86 3.16 5.73
CA GLU A 190 24.84 4.20 6.06
C GLU A 190 26.13 3.97 5.25
N ASP A 191 26.52 2.70 5.06
CA ASP A 191 27.70 2.29 4.27
C ASP A 191 27.62 2.65 2.78
N THR A 192 26.43 2.89 2.22
CA THR A 192 26.26 3.18 0.78
C THR A 192 26.20 4.67 0.46
N LEU A 193 25.95 5.51 1.47
CA LEU A 193 26.05 6.96 1.33
C LEU A 193 27.46 7.48 1.61
N GLN A 194 28.27 6.71 2.34
CA GLN A 194 29.68 7.01 2.60
C GLN A 194 30.51 7.37 1.35
N PRO A 195 30.50 6.58 0.26
CA PRO A 195 31.27 6.92 -0.93
C PRO A 195 30.79 8.21 -1.60
N LEU A 196 29.49 8.53 -1.54
CA LEU A 196 28.94 9.77 -2.06
C LEU A 196 29.30 10.98 -1.19
N LEU A 197 29.34 10.81 0.14
CA LEU A 197 29.78 11.84 1.07
C LEU A 197 31.26 12.16 0.91
N GLN A 198 32.09 11.14 0.69
CA GLN A 198 33.52 11.30 0.46
C GLN A 198 33.82 12.02 -0.86
N ASP A 199 33.14 11.62 -1.94
CA ASP A 199 33.23 12.29 -3.25
C ASP A 199 32.72 13.75 -3.23
N LEU A 200 31.74 14.07 -2.38
CA LEU A 200 31.32 15.45 -2.13
C LEU A 200 32.36 16.24 -1.31
N GLN A 201 33.00 15.62 -0.32
CA GLN A 201 34.04 16.28 0.47
C GLN A 201 35.28 16.61 -0.38
N GLU A 202 35.72 15.69 -1.24
CA GLU A 202 36.86 15.91 -2.13
C GLU A 202 36.59 17.05 -3.14
N ARG A 203 35.36 17.15 -3.67
CA ARG A 203 34.99 18.18 -4.66
C ARG A 203 34.81 19.59 -4.12
N TYR A 204 34.60 19.76 -2.82
CA TYR A 204 34.33 21.07 -2.19
C TYR A 204 35.45 21.52 -1.22
N GLN A 205 36.58 20.79 -1.15
CA GLN A 205 37.78 21.20 -0.40
C GLN A 205 38.96 21.69 -1.28
N GLU A 206 38.76 21.82 -2.61
CA GLU A 206 39.62 22.60 -3.52
C GLU A 206 39.13 24.05 -3.66
#